data_AF-A0A1R2B187-F1
#
_entry.id   AF-A0A1R2B187-F1
#
_cell.length_a   1.000
_cell.length_b   1.000
_cell.length_c   1.000
_cell.angle_alpha   90.00
_cell.angle_beta   90.00
_cell.angle_gamma   90.00
#
_symmetry.space_group_name_H-M   'P 1'
#
loop_
_entity.id
_entity.type
_entity.pdbx_description
1 polymer ?
#
loop_
_entity_poly.entity_id
_entity_poly.type
_entity_poly.pdbx_seq_one_letter_code
_entity_poly.pdbx_strand_id
1 'polypeptide(L)'
;MFEFSLKSLEGNEPIACKLETESLSEGLCGTIKNLTDEERISPAPLQIQFKTQEYWEYIHNLQISIATLNIALDHEKASNAKTYEIFVEKDKKLQAEYDKKIEMLSEKIERLKKVNISVLQEKKCIEEMLNHERDYVKSFETKLKETTLSYTEALQKAEERDTCFVHRLSDLMKENAELNQTVRQLKFDLQQKNDYLYSIEEDLRKKSESLDKELPYLNNKSEDFYQTMSISQEKCLNLINELVKNPEESIDNFANSFYYIYQEENASLTKEIQTLIDKNTSLSSEKEALKTDNLEKTSRIKELETEISMYTSQISFDQQINPINSSKIIIESSENLEIESEINPINLTQNLINETIKTQEKTISDLQNKVKQLEEENSKILSELNQIKYKTIQEIKLERIKVDEIDLQLQKFCCDHMIENPFAKMLNGIYMYNSKQINIVLRNNSLVCKYGVVSTPIEEFLHVGTKSKKPLNTSNSPNVGQGKSDKIGLPTASPKTRVKVGHGENENIVSDERPKSYVKEKLFSPVRKHYKRIH
;
A
#
# COMPACT_ATOMS: atom_id res chain seq x y z
N MET A 1 -1.40 26.19 31.83
CA MET A 1 -0.54 27.36 32.09
C MET A 1 -1.07 27.99 33.36
N PHE A 2 -0.47 27.68 34.50
CA PHE A 2 -0.83 28.26 35.80
C PHE A 2 0.44 28.91 36.34
N GLU A 3 0.47 30.24 36.32
CA GLU A 3 1.54 31.02 36.93
C GLU A 3 1.34 31.04 38.44
N PHE A 4 2.27 30.44 39.19
CA PHE A 4 2.40 30.68 40.61
C PHE A 4 3.46 31.77 40.82
N SER A 5 2.98 32.96 41.17
CA SER A 5 3.79 34.10 41.56
C SER A 5 4.31 33.89 43.00
N LEU A 6 5.62 33.66 43.14
CA LEU A 6 6.32 33.71 44.41
C LEU A 6 6.70 35.16 44.71
N LYS A 7 5.91 35.81 45.57
CA LYS A 7 6.31 37.08 46.21
C LYS A 7 7.34 36.78 47.30
N SER A 8 8.52 37.36 47.15
CA SER A 8 9.59 37.43 48.13
C SER A 8 9.14 38.22 49.37
N LEU A 9 9.26 37.60 50.54
CA LEU A 9 9.26 38.30 51.83
C LEU A 9 10.71 38.70 52.15
N GLU A 10 11.05 39.96 51.90
CA GLU A 10 12.17 40.63 52.57
C GLU A 10 11.58 41.52 53.67
N GLY A 11 12.01 41.27 54.91
CA GLY A 11 11.60 42.01 56.10
C GLY A 11 12.60 41.75 57.21
N ASN A 12 13.79 42.34 57.09
CA ASN A 12 14.76 42.43 58.17
C ASN A 12 14.49 43.73 58.94
N GLU A 13 13.92 43.63 60.12
CA GLU A 13 13.99 44.69 61.14
C GLU A 13 14.99 44.28 62.23
N PRO A 14 15.91 45.17 62.65
CA PRO A 14 16.72 44.94 63.83
C PRO A 14 15.97 45.39 65.08
N ILE A 15 15.71 44.47 66.00
CA ILE A 15 15.21 44.78 67.35
C ILE A 15 16.37 45.35 68.16
N ALA A 16 16.37 46.67 68.34
CA ALA A 16 17.25 47.36 69.26
C ALA A 16 16.74 47.18 70.70
N CYS A 17 17.43 46.36 71.50
CA CYS A 17 17.24 46.33 72.95
C CYS A 17 17.84 47.61 73.55
N LYS A 18 16.97 48.55 73.95
CA LYS A 18 17.33 49.63 74.88
C LYS A 18 17.56 49.03 76.26
N LEU A 19 18.79 49.11 76.75
CA LEU A 19 19.13 48.97 78.16
C LEU A 19 18.85 50.31 78.84
N GLU A 20 17.81 50.38 79.65
CA GLU A 20 17.62 51.46 80.62
C GLU A 20 18.52 51.20 81.83
N THR A 21 19.59 51.98 81.95
CA THR A 21 20.35 52.12 83.19
C THR A 21 19.71 53.22 84.01
N GLU A 22 18.91 52.87 85.02
CA GLU A 22 18.50 53.80 86.06
C GLU A 22 19.63 53.95 87.08
N SER A 23 20.30 55.10 87.01
CA SER A 23 21.19 55.62 88.04
C SER A 23 20.37 56.27 89.15
N LEU A 24 20.24 55.58 90.29
CA LEU A 24 19.79 56.19 91.55
C LEU A 24 21.01 56.67 92.33
N SER A 25 21.38 57.93 92.09
CA SER A 25 22.25 58.71 92.95
C SER A 25 21.46 59.89 93.52
N GLU A 26 21.75 60.22 94.77
CA GLU A 26 21.41 61.45 95.51
C GLU A 26 20.31 61.34 96.57
N GLY A 27 20.72 61.60 97.82
CA GLY A 27 19.81 61.97 98.89
C GLY A 27 20.17 61.41 100.26
N LEU A 28 21.22 61.95 100.89
CA LEU A 28 21.33 62.28 102.33
C LEU A 28 22.80 62.24 102.80
N CYS A 29 23.54 63.30 102.47
CA CYS A 29 24.77 63.65 103.19
C CYS A 29 24.40 64.70 104.25
N GLY A 30 24.49 64.31 105.51
CA GLY A 30 24.32 65.19 106.66
C GLY A 30 25.51 66.15 106.80
N THR A 31 25.20 67.44 106.87
CA THR A 31 26.17 68.49 107.19
C THR A 31 26.38 68.51 108.70
N ILE A 32 27.49 67.92 109.19
CA ILE A 32 27.98 68.15 110.55
C ILE A 32 28.89 69.40 110.51
N LYS A 33 28.41 70.50 111.08
CA LYS A 33 29.26 71.64 111.47
C LYS A 33 29.61 71.50 112.95
N ASN A 34 30.92 71.48 113.22
CA ASN A 34 31.51 71.67 114.53
C ASN A 34 31.60 73.16 114.90
N LEU A 35 31.91 73.38 116.19
CA LEU A 35 32.47 74.57 116.86
C LEU A 35 31.43 75.48 117.52
N THR A 36 31.21 75.29 118.83
CA THR A 36 31.88 75.94 120.00
C THR A 36 31.26 77.29 120.30
N ASP A 37 30.73 77.45 121.52
CA ASP A 37 31.11 78.57 122.36
C ASP A 37 30.78 78.29 123.83
N GLU A 38 31.70 78.76 124.65
CA GLU A 38 31.78 78.67 126.10
C GLU A 38 30.62 79.43 126.77
N GLU A 39 29.99 78.87 127.80
CA GLU A 39 29.39 79.68 128.85
C GLU A 39 29.52 79.03 130.23
N ARG A 40 29.77 79.91 131.20
CA ARG A 40 30.48 79.67 132.44
C ARG A 40 29.65 78.98 133.52
N ILE A 41 30.40 78.25 134.33
CA ILE A 41 30.08 77.66 135.63
C ILE A 41 29.60 78.73 136.64
N SER A 42 28.58 78.37 137.42
CA SER A 42 28.45 78.74 138.85
C SER A 42 28.24 77.44 139.65
N PRO A 43 28.94 77.22 140.79
CA PRO A 43 29.10 75.90 141.36
C PRO A 43 27.99 75.59 142.38
N ALA A 44 27.33 74.45 142.22
CA ALA A 44 26.62 73.77 143.29
C ALA A 44 27.32 72.42 143.54
N PRO A 45 27.81 72.13 144.76
CA PRO A 45 28.46 70.87 145.05
C PRO A 45 27.40 69.78 145.24
N LEU A 46 26.95 69.19 144.15
CA LEU A 46 26.29 67.89 144.19
C LEU A 46 27.37 66.83 144.19
N GLN A 47 27.62 66.26 145.38
CA GLN A 47 28.36 65.02 145.57
C GLN A 47 27.69 63.91 144.76
N ILE A 48 28.12 63.76 143.51
CA ILE A 48 27.91 62.54 142.73
C ILE A 48 28.94 61.55 143.26
N GLN A 49 28.51 60.64 144.14
CA GLN A 49 29.26 59.41 144.37
C GLN A 49 29.29 58.64 143.06
N PHE A 50 30.31 58.89 142.25
CA PHE A 50 30.64 58.01 141.14
C PHE A 50 30.95 56.65 141.73
N LYS A 51 30.03 55.70 141.58
CA LYS A 51 30.38 54.28 141.60
C LYS A 51 31.24 54.03 140.38
N THR A 52 32.51 54.42 140.49
CA THR A 52 33.53 54.38 139.44
C THR A 52 33.64 52.97 138.87
N GLN A 53 33.38 51.97 139.69
CA GLN A 53 33.33 50.57 139.30
C GLN A 53 32.17 50.25 138.34
N GLU A 54 30.94 50.73 138.59
CA GLU A 54 29.81 50.53 137.68
C GLU A 54 30.03 51.23 136.33
N TYR A 55 30.70 52.39 136.34
CA TYR A 55 31.06 53.11 135.12
C TYR A 55 32.17 52.39 134.33
N TRP A 56 33.18 51.84 135.00
CA TRP A 56 34.22 51.02 134.36
C TRP A 56 33.67 49.71 133.81
N GLU A 57 32.77 49.04 134.53
CA GLU A 57 32.05 47.86 134.05
C GLU A 57 31.18 48.20 132.85
N TYR A 58 30.49 49.34 132.87
CA TYR A 58 29.72 49.81 131.72
C TYR A 58 30.58 50.09 130.49
N ILE A 59 31.70 50.82 130.63
CA ILE A 59 32.65 51.07 129.53
C ILE A 59 33.24 49.76 129.00
N HIS A 60 33.61 48.84 129.89
CA HIS A 60 34.15 47.55 129.49
C HIS A 60 33.12 46.71 128.73
N ASN A 61 31.87 46.67 129.19
CA ASN A 61 30.76 46.02 128.48
C ASN A 61 30.48 46.67 127.12
N LEU A 62 30.64 48.00 127.01
CA LEU A 62 30.50 48.72 125.75
C LEU A 62 31.63 48.38 124.77
N GLN A 63 32.87 48.30 125.24
CA GLN A 63 34.01 47.86 124.44
C GLN A 63 33.86 46.41 123.97
N ILE A 64 33.39 45.51 124.85
CA ILE A 64 33.06 44.12 124.49
C ILE A 64 31.96 44.10 123.43
N SER A 65 30.90 44.89 123.60
CA SER A 65 29.79 44.97 122.63
C SER A 65 30.25 45.51 121.26
N ILE A 66 31.09 46.54 121.24
CA ILE A 66 31.69 47.09 120.01
C ILE A 66 32.59 46.04 119.34
N ALA A 67 33.43 45.34 120.10
CA ALA A 67 34.27 44.27 119.55
C ALA A 67 33.43 43.12 118.97
N THR A 68 32.35 42.73 119.67
CA THR A 68 31.42 41.69 119.21
C THR A 68 30.69 42.11 117.93
N LEU A 69 30.24 43.37 117.85
CA LEU A 69 29.64 43.94 116.64
C LEU A 69 30.63 44.00 115.47
N ASN A 70 31.89 44.37 115.71
CA ASN A 70 32.91 44.38 114.66
C ASN A 70 33.19 42.96 114.14
N ILE A 71 33.29 41.96 115.03
CA ILE A 71 33.43 40.56 114.63
C ILE A 71 32.23 40.08 113.81
N ALA A 72 31.01 40.44 114.24
CA ALA A 72 29.79 40.11 113.50
C ALA A 72 29.74 40.77 112.11
N LEU A 73 30.14 42.04 112.03
CA LEU A 73 30.21 42.79 110.78
C LEU A 73 31.27 42.21 109.82
N ASP A 74 32.44 41.85 110.34
CA ASP A 74 33.49 41.23 109.54
C ASP A 74 33.08 39.83 109.07
N HIS A 75 32.38 39.06 109.91
CA HIS A 75 31.79 37.79 109.52
C HIS A 75 30.70 37.94 108.45
N GLU A 76 29.84 38.95 108.56
CA GLU A 76 28.81 39.26 107.55
C GLU A 76 29.44 39.70 106.23
N LYS A 77 30.45 40.57 106.25
CA LYS A 77 31.22 40.96 105.05
C LYS A 77 31.89 39.75 104.39
N ALA A 78 32.51 38.87 105.17
CA ALA A 78 33.13 37.65 104.67
C ALA A 78 32.07 36.66 104.11
N SER A 79 30.92 36.55 104.76
CA SER A 79 29.78 35.73 104.30
C SER A 79 29.18 36.27 102.99
N ASN A 80 29.00 37.58 102.87
CA ASN A 80 28.51 38.22 101.66
C ASN A 80 29.52 38.10 100.51
N ALA A 81 30.83 38.25 100.77
CA ALA A 81 31.86 38.02 99.78
C ALA A 81 31.83 36.58 99.24
N LYS A 82 31.71 35.57 100.11
CA LYS A 82 31.56 34.15 99.71
C LYS A 82 30.27 33.90 98.93
N THR A 83 29.16 34.52 99.33
CA THR A 83 27.87 34.37 98.64
C THR A 83 27.94 34.97 97.24
N TYR A 84 28.56 36.13 97.09
CA TYR A 84 28.80 36.76 95.79
C TYR A 84 29.70 35.91 94.90
N GLU A 85 30.77 35.33 95.46
CA GLU A 85 31.66 34.41 94.73
C GLU A 85 30.91 33.18 94.20
N ILE A 86 30.03 32.58 95.02
CA ILE A 86 29.14 31.47 94.60
C ILE A 86 28.19 31.90 93.47
N PHE A 87 27.62 33.10 93.56
CA PHE A 87 26.75 33.63 92.50
C PHE A 87 27.52 33.82 91.18
N VAL A 88 28.69 34.44 91.22
CA VAL A 88 29.55 34.62 90.05
C VAL A 88 29.96 33.29 89.44
N GLU A 89 30.27 32.27 90.26
CA GLU A 89 30.60 30.93 89.75
C GLU A 89 29.40 30.24 89.10
N LYS A 90 28.19 30.37 89.68
CA LYS A 90 26.95 29.84 89.09
C LYS A 90 26.61 30.53 87.77
N ASP A 91 26.72 31.85 87.70
CA ASP A 91 26.50 32.62 86.48
C ASP A 91 27.50 32.24 85.39
N LYS A 92 28.78 32.06 85.73
CA LYS A 92 29.79 31.57 84.77
C LYS A 92 29.47 30.17 84.25
N LYS A 93 29.03 29.25 85.12
CA LYS A 93 28.63 27.88 84.71
C LYS A 93 27.40 27.92 83.80
N LEU A 94 26.41 28.73 84.15
CA LEU A 94 25.19 28.90 83.36
C LEU A 94 25.50 29.53 81.99
N GLN A 95 26.34 30.57 81.96
CA GLN A 95 26.80 31.20 80.72
C GLN A 95 27.52 30.19 79.81
N ALA A 96 28.46 29.41 80.36
CA ALA A 96 29.16 28.38 79.60
C ALA A 96 28.22 27.29 79.05
N GLU A 97 27.17 26.92 79.80
CA GLU A 97 26.14 25.98 79.32
C GLU A 97 25.32 26.57 78.16
N TYR A 98 24.94 27.84 78.26
CA TYR A 98 24.22 28.54 77.18
C TYR A 98 25.09 28.74 75.94
N ASP A 99 26.35 29.14 76.09
CA ASP A 99 27.29 29.29 74.98
C ASP A 99 27.48 27.96 74.24
N LYS A 100 27.62 26.85 74.98
CA LYS A 100 27.68 25.50 74.39
C LYS A 100 26.40 25.12 73.65
N LYS A 101 25.22 25.46 74.18
CA LYS A 101 23.93 25.24 73.50
C LYS A 101 23.82 26.07 72.22
N ILE A 102 24.26 27.32 72.25
CA ILE A 102 24.27 28.23 71.09
C ILE A 102 25.19 27.68 70.00
N GLU A 103 26.39 27.20 70.37
CA GLU A 103 27.34 26.58 69.44
C GLU A 103 26.73 25.32 68.78
N MET A 104 26.16 24.41 69.59
CA MET A 104 25.49 23.21 69.08
C MET A 104 24.32 23.54 68.13
N LEU A 105 23.51 24.55 68.45
CA LEU A 105 22.41 24.99 67.59
C LEU A 105 22.93 25.62 66.30
N SER A 106 24.01 26.40 66.38
CA SER A 106 24.65 27.01 65.20
C SER A 106 25.21 25.95 64.26
N GLU A 107 25.89 24.93 64.78
CA GLU A 107 26.33 23.78 63.99
C GLU A 107 25.14 23.04 63.33
N LYS A 108 24.05 22.84 64.07
CA LYS A 108 22.85 22.18 63.56
C LYS A 108 22.21 22.98 62.43
N ILE A 109 22.15 24.30 62.55
CA ILE A 109 21.66 25.21 61.51
C ILE A 109 22.55 25.11 60.25
N GLU A 110 23.87 25.11 60.40
CA GLU A 110 24.78 24.98 59.25
C GLU A 110 24.67 23.62 58.55
N ARG A 111 24.50 22.53 59.31
CA ARG A 111 24.20 21.21 58.72
C ARG A 111 22.88 21.22 57.93
N LEU A 112 21.83 21.82 58.48
CA LEU A 112 20.54 21.94 57.81
C LEU A 112 20.62 22.80 56.53
N LYS A 113 21.39 23.90 56.54
CA LYS A 113 21.64 24.70 55.33
C LYS A 113 22.31 23.87 54.23
N LYS A 114 23.35 23.09 54.57
CA LYS A 114 24.03 22.21 53.62
C LYS A 114 23.08 21.16 53.03
N VAL A 115 22.25 20.54 53.87
CA VAL A 115 21.23 19.58 53.43
C VAL A 115 20.21 20.26 52.50
N ASN A 116 19.73 21.45 52.84
CA ASN A 116 18.78 22.19 52.01
C ASN A 116 19.35 22.52 50.62
N ILE A 117 20.63 22.92 50.54
CA ILE A 117 21.31 23.15 49.26
C ILE A 117 21.37 21.86 48.44
N SER A 118 21.73 20.73 49.06
CA SER A 118 21.76 19.42 48.39
C SER A 118 20.39 19.02 47.84
N VAL A 119 19.34 19.16 48.66
CA VAL A 119 17.96 18.85 48.26
C VAL A 119 17.49 19.74 47.11
N LEU A 120 17.85 21.03 47.10
CA LEU A 120 17.53 21.95 46.01
C LEU A 120 18.25 21.57 44.70
N GLN A 121 19.50 21.12 44.78
CA GLN A 121 20.24 20.63 43.62
C GLN A 121 19.66 19.33 43.07
N GLU A 122 19.32 18.37 43.94
CA GLU A 122 18.63 17.14 43.55
C GLU A 122 17.27 17.42 42.91
N LYS A 123 16.48 18.34 43.49
CA LYS A 123 15.21 18.77 42.91
C LYS A 123 15.40 19.30 41.48
N LYS A 124 16.39 20.17 41.27
CA LYS A 124 16.70 20.71 39.93
C LYS A 124 17.09 19.61 38.95
N CYS A 125 17.92 18.65 39.36
CA CYS A 125 18.32 17.50 38.54
C CYS A 125 17.10 16.64 38.15
N ILE A 126 16.18 16.38 39.09
CA ILE A 126 14.96 15.62 38.84
C ILE A 126 14.04 16.37 37.87
N GLU A 127 13.89 17.69 38.01
CA GLU A 127 13.09 18.52 37.10
C GLU A 127 13.67 18.51 35.67
N GLU A 128 14.99 18.56 35.53
CA GLU A 128 15.67 18.44 34.23
C GLU A 128 15.45 17.06 33.59
N MET A 129 15.55 15.98 34.36
CA MET A 129 15.24 14.62 33.89
C MET A 129 13.78 14.48 33.44
N LEU A 130 12.83 14.99 34.23
CA LEU A 130 11.41 14.97 33.89
C LEU A 130 11.11 15.74 32.61
N ASN A 131 11.77 16.88 32.39
CA ASN A 131 11.60 17.63 31.14
C ASN A 131 12.16 16.85 29.95
N HIS A 132 13.30 16.19 30.10
CA HIS A 132 13.84 15.34 29.03
C HIS A 132 12.91 14.16 28.69
N GLU A 133 12.34 13.50 29.70
CA GLU A 133 11.34 12.45 29.49
C GLU A 133 10.07 12.97 28.81
N ARG A 134 9.58 14.16 29.18
CA ARG A 134 8.43 14.81 28.51
C ARG A 134 8.72 15.09 27.05
N ASP A 135 9.91 15.59 26.72
CA ASP A 135 10.30 15.88 25.34
C ASP A 135 10.48 14.58 24.54
N TYR A 136 11.03 13.53 25.16
CA TYR A 136 11.10 12.21 24.57
C TYR A 136 9.71 11.67 24.20
N VAL A 137 8.76 11.71 25.15
CA VAL A 137 7.37 11.29 24.93
C VAL A 137 6.70 12.10 23.82
N LYS A 138 6.85 13.43 23.80
CA LYS A 138 6.33 14.28 22.71
C LYS A 138 6.93 13.90 21.35
N SER A 139 8.22 13.59 21.29
CA SER A 139 8.86 13.14 20.05
C SER A 139 8.26 11.80 19.57
N PHE A 140 7.96 10.90 20.52
CA PHE A 140 7.35 9.61 20.23
C PHE A 140 5.90 9.76 19.73
N GLU A 141 5.11 10.62 20.38
CA GLU A 141 3.75 10.97 19.92
C GLU A 141 3.77 11.56 18.51
N THR A 142 4.75 12.42 18.21
CA THR A 142 4.91 13.01 16.86
C THR A 142 5.21 11.93 15.83
N LYS A 143 6.18 11.06 16.09
CA LYS A 143 6.50 9.92 15.22
C LYS A 143 5.33 8.97 15.03
N LEU A 144 4.55 8.72 16.09
CA LEU A 144 3.36 7.88 16.02
C LEU A 144 2.29 8.51 15.11
N LYS A 145 2.07 9.82 15.21
CA LYS A 145 1.15 10.57 14.33
C LYS A 145 1.61 10.52 12.87
N GLU A 146 2.89 10.77 12.60
CA GLU A 146 3.47 10.69 11.25
C GLU A 146 3.32 9.29 10.64
N THR A 147 3.64 8.25 11.43
CA THR A 147 3.50 6.85 10.99
C THR A 147 2.04 6.49 10.74
N THR A 148 1.13 6.95 11.59
CA THR A 148 -0.31 6.73 11.44
C THR A 148 -0.82 7.41 10.17
N LEU A 149 -0.43 8.66 9.93
CA LEU A 149 -0.80 9.42 8.73
C LEU A 149 -0.30 8.70 7.46
N SER A 150 0.98 8.31 7.44
CA SER A 150 1.58 7.56 6.33
C SER A 150 0.85 6.24 6.05
N TYR A 151 0.47 5.51 7.10
CA TYR A 151 -0.31 4.27 6.96
C TYR A 151 -1.70 4.53 6.37
N THR A 152 -2.41 5.57 6.84
CA THR A 152 -3.72 5.94 6.26
C THR A 152 -3.62 6.35 4.79
N GLU A 153 -2.60 7.12 4.40
CA GLU A 153 -2.38 7.48 2.99
C GLU A 153 -2.07 6.25 2.13
N ALA A 154 -1.28 5.30 2.65
CA ALA A 154 -0.99 4.05 1.95
C ALA A 154 -2.25 3.19 1.77
N LEU A 155 -3.13 3.16 2.79
CA LEU A 155 -4.40 2.44 2.73
C LEU A 155 -5.33 3.07 1.68
N GLN A 156 -5.48 4.40 1.69
CA GLN A 156 -6.29 5.12 0.69
C GLN A 156 -5.79 4.86 -0.74
N LYS A 157 -4.47 4.92 -0.98
CA LYS A 157 -3.89 4.58 -2.28
C LYS A 157 -4.12 3.12 -2.68
N ALA A 158 -4.24 2.19 -1.73
CA ALA A 158 -4.61 0.82 -2.02
C ALA A 158 -6.09 0.72 -2.44
N GLU A 159 -6.99 1.38 -1.72
CA GLU A 159 -8.43 1.42 -2.04
C GLU A 159 -8.70 2.07 -3.41
N GLU A 160 -8.00 3.15 -3.75
CA GLU A 160 -8.09 3.80 -5.06
C GLU A 160 -7.64 2.86 -6.19
N ARG A 161 -6.53 2.13 -6.00
CA ARG A 161 -6.05 1.14 -6.98
C ARG A 161 -7.05 -0.01 -7.16
N ASP A 162 -7.59 -0.53 -6.06
CA ASP A 162 -8.58 -1.60 -6.11
C ASP A 162 -9.85 -1.13 -6.82
N THR A 163 -10.29 0.11 -6.54
CA THR A 163 -11.43 0.72 -7.21
C THR A 163 -11.18 0.88 -8.71
N CYS A 164 -10.02 1.38 -9.13
CA CYS A 164 -9.64 1.46 -10.55
C CYS A 164 -9.58 0.08 -11.21
N PHE A 165 -9.04 -0.93 -10.52
CA PHE A 165 -8.99 -2.29 -11.02
C PHE A 165 -10.39 -2.87 -11.24
N VAL A 166 -11.30 -2.68 -10.29
CA VAL A 166 -12.71 -3.14 -10.42
C VAL A 166 -13.41 -2.44 -11.58
N HIS A 167 -13.22 -1.14 -11.77
CA HIS A 167 -13.77 -0.42 -12.93
C HIS A 167 -13.22 -0.99 -14.25
N ARG A 168 -11.90 -1.18 -14.34
CA ARG A 168 -11.27 -1.75 -15.54
C ARG A 168 -11.76 -3.16 -15.84
N LEU A 169 -11.95 -3.98 -14.80
CA LEU A 169 -12.52 -5.32 -14.94
C LEU A 169 -13.96 -5.26 -15.46
N SER A 170 -14.77 -4.32 -14.97
CA SER A 170 -16.13 -4.11 -15.46
C SER A 170 -16.17 -3.72 -16.94
N ASP A 171 -15.28 -2.81 -17.37
CA ASP A 171 -15.17 -2.42 -18.77
C ASP A 171 -14.79 -3.60 -19.66
N LEU A 172 -13.81 -4.42 -19.25
CA LEU A 172 -13.41 -5.62 -19.97
C LEU A 172 -14.54 -6.66 -20.03
N MET A 173 -15.36 -6.78 -18.99
CA MET A 173 -16.54 -7.65 -19.01
C MET A 173 -17.59 -7.17 -20.01
N LYS A 174 -17.79 -5.85 -20.15
CA LYS A 174 -18.70 -5.28 -21.16
C LYS A 174 -18.17 -5.51 -22.57
N GLU A 175 -16.89 -5.21 -22.82
CA GLU A 175 -16.24 -5.43 -24.12
C GLU A 175 -16.33 -6.90 -24.55
N ASN A 176 -16.10 -7.84 -23.61
CA ASN A 176 -16.24 -9.26 -23.88
C ASN A 176 -17.70 -9.65 -24.18
N ALA A 177 -18.68 -9.05 -23.50
CA ALA A 177 -20.09 -9.29 -23.79
C ALA A 177 -20.48 -8.80 -25.20
N GLU A 178 -20.03 -7.61 -25.59
CA GLU A 178 -20.23 -7.03 -26.92
C GLU A 178 -19.57 -7.89 -28.00
N LEU A 179 -18.31 -8.31 -27.80
CA LEU A 179 -17.61 -9.19 -28.73
C LEU A 179 -18.34 -10.52 -28.91
N ASN A 180 -18.84 -11.12 -27.82
CA ASN A 180 -19.63 -12.35 -27.89
C ASN A 180 -20.93 -12.16 -28.67
N GLN A 181 -21.56 -10.99 -28.58
CA GLN A 181 -22.74 -10.66 -29.39
C GLN A 181 -22.38 -10.57 -30.87
N THR A 182 -21.29 -9.86 -31.22
CA THR A 182 -20.80 -9.78 -32.61
C THR A 182 -20.46 -11.16 -33.17
N VAL A 183 -19.80 -12.02 -32.39
CA VAL A 183 -19.47 -13.39 -32.81
C VAL A 183 -20.75 -14.21 -33.06
N ARG A 184 -21.78 -14.06 -32.23
CA ARG A 184 -23.08 -14.73 -32.46
C ARG A 184 -23.75 -14.25 -33.73
N GLN A 185 -23.74 -12.94 -33.99
CA GLN A 185 -24.31 -12.37 -35.21
C GLN A 185 -23.57 -12.89 -36.46
N LEU A 186 -22.23 -12.86 -36.45
CA LEU A 186 -21.42 -13.37 -37.56
C LEU A 186 -21.67 -14.86 -37.83
N LYS A 187 -21.83 -15.68 -36.78
CA LYS A 187 -22.19 -17.10 -36.94
C LYS A 187 -23.54 -17.28 -37.63
N PHE A 188 -24.53 -16.47 -37.26
CA PHE A 188 -25.85 -16.50 -37.86
C PHE A 188 -25.81 -16.06 -39.33
N ASP A 189 -25.13 -14.96 -39.63
CA ASP A 189 -24.97 -14.46 -41.00
C ASP A 189 -24.25 -15.49 -41.89
N LEU A 190 -23.20 -16.12 -41.36
CA LEU A 190 -22.46 -17.17 -42.07
C LEU A 190 -23.34 -18.39 -42.34
N GLN A 191 -24.18 -18.78 -41.38
CA GLN A 191 -25.15 -19.87 -41.58
C GLN A 191 -26.13 -19.52 -42.71
N GLN A 192 -26.71 -18.33 -42.70
CA GLN A 192 -27.63 -17.90 -43.78
C GLN A 192 -26.95 -17.89 -45.14
N LYS A 193 -25.70 -17.41 -45.22
CA LYS A 193 -24.93 -17.40 -46.48
C LYS A 193 -24.61 -18.81 -46.96
N ASN A 194 -24.29 -19.74 -46.06
CA ASN A 194 -24.08 -21.15 -46.41
C ASN A 194 -25.38 -21.81 -46.91
N ASP A 195 -26.51 -21.56 -46.25
CA ASP A 195 -27.81 -22.09 -46.67
C ASP A 195 -28.19 -21.56 -48.06
N TYR A 196 -27.93 -20.27 -48.32
CA TYR A 196 -28.12 -19.67 -49.64
C TYR A 196 -27.19 -20.27 -50.71
N LEU A 197 -25.91 -20.47 -50.38
CA LEU A 197 -24.95 -21.10 -51.28
C LEU A 197 -25.39 -22.52 -51.66
N TYR A 198 -25.84 -23.31 -50.68
CA TYR A 198 -26.37 -24.65 -50.90
C TYR A 198 -27.56 -24.63 -51.86
N SER A 199 -28.47 -23.66 -51.74
CA SER A 199 -29.59 -23.49 -52.68
C SER A 199 -29.13 -23.21 -54.11
N ILE A 200 -28.10 -22.36 -54.28
CA ILE A 200 -27.54 -22.08 -55.61
C ILE A 200 -26.89 -23.33 -56.21
N GLU A 201 -26.08 -24.04 -55.41
CA GLU A 201 -25.42 -25.27 -55.85
C GLU A 201 -26.45 -26.33 -56.31
N GLU A 202 -27.55 -26.47 -55.56
CA GLU A 202 -28.66 -27.37 -55.88
C GLU A 202 -29.37 -26.96 -57.19
N ASP A 203 -29.62 -25.67 -57.40
CA ASP A 203 -30.24 -25.17 -58.63
C ASP A 203 -29.32 -25.33 -59.85
N LEU A 204 -28.02 -25.08 -59.69
CA LEU A 204 -27.02 -25.32 -60.75
C LEU A 204 -26.93 -26.81 -61.08
N ARG A 205 -26.96 -27.69 -60.07
CA ARG A 205 -26.98 -29.14 -60.28
C ARG A 205 -28.19 -29.56 -61.11
N LYS A 206 -29.40 -29.09 -60.74
CA LYS A 206 -30.64 -29.38 -61.50
C LYS A 206 -30.57 -28.88 -62.95
N LYS A 207 -30.03 -27.68 -63.18
CA LYS A 207 -29.84 -27.15 -64.53
C LYS A 207 -28.85 -27.98 -65.34
N SER A 208 -27.74 -28.42 -64.73
CA SER A 208 -26.78 -29.32 -65.36
C SER A 208 -27.44 -30.65 -65.74
N GLU A 209 -28.16 -31.28 -64.81
CA GLU A 209 -28.89 -32.54 -65.06
C GLU A 209 -29.94 -32.41 -66.17
N SER A 210 -30.57 -31.23 -66.32
CA SER A 210 -31.50 -30.95 -67.41
C SER A 210 -30.78 -30.83 -68.75
N LEU A 211 -29.67 -30.08 -68.77
CA LEU A 211 -28.86 -29.87 -69.98
C LEU A 211 -28.25 -31.18 -70.49
N ASP A 212 -27.79 -32.04 -69.57
CA ASP A 212 -27.25 -33.37 -69.87
C ASP A 212 -28.29 -34.28 -70.54
N LYS A 213 -29.59 -34.06 -70.29
CA LYS A 213 -30.69 -34.78 -70.94
C LYS A 213 -31.09 -34.16 -72.29
N GLU A 214 -31.06 -32.84 -72.41
CA GLU A 214 -31.45 -32.13 -73.63
C GLU A 214 -30.40 -32.21 -74.74
N LEU A 215 -29.11 -32.18 -74.40
CA LEU A 215 -28.02 -32.20 -75.38
C LEU A 215 -28.04 -33.46 -76.27
N PRO A 216 -28.15 -34.69 -75.75
CA PRO A 216 -28.28 -35.89 -76.58
C PRO A 216 -29.53 -35.87 -77.45
N TYR A 217 -30.65 -35.35 -76.94
CA TYR A 217 -31.90 -35.25 -77.70
C TYR A 217 -31.77 -34.29 -78.89
N LEU A 218 -31.18 -33.11 -78.68
CA LEU A 218 -30.89 -32.14 -79.75
C LEU A 218 -29.89 -32.70 -80.75
N ASN A 219 -28.85 -33.40 -80.28
CA ASN A 219 -27.85 -34.01 -81.15
C ASN A 219 -28.48 -35.08 -82.05
N ASN A 220 -29.27 -36.00 -81.48
CA ASN A 220 -29.99 -37.03 -82.24
C ASN A 220 -30.95 -36.39 -83.26
N LYS A 221 -31.69 -35.35 -82.86
CA LYS A 221 -32.60 -34.66 -83.77
C LYS A 221 -31.86 -33.95 -84.92
N SER A 222 -30.66 -33.43 -84.66
CA SER A 222 -29.82 -32.86 -85.71
C SER A 222 -29.30 -33.92 -86.66
N GLU A 223 -28.92 -35.09 -86.14
CA GLU A 223 -28.45 -36.23 -86.92
C GLU A 223 -29.57 -36.78 -87.83
N ASP A 224 -30.79 -36.92 -87.29
CA ASP A 224 -32.00 -37.27 -88.05
C ASP A 224 -32.27 -36.27 -89.19
N PHE A 225 -32.10 -34.97 -88.92
CA PHE A 225 -32.26 -33.92 -89.93
C PHE A 225 -31.21 -34.05 -91.04
N TYR A 226 -29.93 -34.19 -90.69
CA TYR A 226 -28.85 -34.35 -91.68
C TYR A 226 -29.01 -35.63 -92.49
N GLN A 227 -29.45 -36.73 -91.86
CA GLN A 227 -29.71 -37.98 -92.55
C GLN A 227 -30.87 -37.84 -93.54
N THR A 228 -31.97 -37.20 -93.14
CA THR A 228 -33.10 -36.90 -94.02
C THR A 228 -32.68 -36.03 -95.20
N MET A 229 -31.87 -35.00 -94.94
CA MET A 229 -31.36 -34.11 -95.99
C MET A 229 -30.43 -34.84 -96.97
N SER A 230 -29.55 -35.71 -96.47
CA SER A 230 -28.68 -36.54 -97.31
C SER A 230 -29.48 -37.49 -98.21
N ILE A 231 -30.53 -38.13 -97.68
CA ILE A 231 -31.42 -39.01 -98.46
C ILE A 231 -32.16 -38.22 -99.55
N SER A 232 -32.65 -37.02 -99.23
CA SER A 232 -33.31 -36.14 -100.22
C SER A 232 -32.33 -35.72 -101.33
N GLN A 233 -31.11 -35.32 -100.97
CA GLN A 233 -30.07 -34.98 -101.95
C GLN A 233 -29.71 -36.16 -102.85
N GLU A 234 -29.58 -37.37 -102.31
CA GLU A 234 -29.31 -38.59 -103.07
C GLU A 234 -30.46 -38.91 -104.05
N LYS A 235 -31.73 -38.78 -103.61
CA LYS A 235 -32.90 -38.93 -104.49
C LYS A 235 -32.88 -37.92 -105.64
N CYS A 236 -32.61 -36.65 -105.36
CA CYS A 236 -32.48 -35.60 -106.38
C CYS A 236 -31.34 -35.90 -107.37
N LEU A 237 -30.20 -36.37 -106.88
CA LEU A 237 -29.05 -36.73 -107.72
C LEU A 237 -29.38 -37.92 -108.64
N ASN A 238 -30.08 -38.94 -108.11
CA ASN A 238 -30.52 -40.11 -108.88
C ASN A 238 -31.54 -39.71 -109.96
N LEU A 239 -32.51 -38.85 -109.63
CA LEU A 239 -33.46 -38.29 -110.59
C LEU A 239 -32.76 -37.50 -111.70
N ILE A 240 -31.78 -36.66 -111.37
CA ILE A 240 -30.98 -35.93 -112.36
C ILE A 240 -30.20 -36.91 -113.26
N ASN A 241 -29.60 -37.95 -112.68
CA ASN A 241 -28.85 -38.95 -113.43
C ASN A 241 -29.75 -39.79 -114.37
N GLU A 242 -30.99 -40.10 -113.99
CA GLU A 242 -31.97 -40.75 -114.87
C GLU A 242 -32.37 -39.83 -116.03
N LEU A 243 -32.62 -38.54 -115.76
CA LEU A 243 -32.96 -37.55 -116.77
C LEU A 243 -31.85 -37.39 -117.83
N VAL A 244 -30.58 -37.47 -117.41
CA VAL A 244 -29.41 -37.39 -118.30
C VAL A 244 -29.26 -38.65 -119.18
N LYS A 245 -29.71 -39.82 -118.72
CA LYS A 245 -29.57 -41.09 -119.46
C LYS A 245 -30.64 -41.32 -120.53
N ASN A 246 -31.88 -40.86 -120.32
CA ASN A 246 -33.01 -41.10 -121.24
C ASN A 246 -33.90 -39.84 -121.40
N PRO A 247 -33.46 -38.79 -122.11
CA PRO A 247 -34.16 -37.51 -122.13
C PRO A 247 -35.55 -37.54 -122.79
N GLU A 248 -35.81 -38.46 -123.73
CA GLU A 248 -37.04 -38.44 -124.55
C GLU A 248 -38.24 -39.17 -123.91
N GLU A 249 -38.01 -40.21 -123.09
CA GLU A 249 -39.06 -40.90 -122.30
C GLU A 249 -39.21 -40.33 -120.87
N SER A 250 -38.18 -39.63 -120.38
CA SER A 250 -38.09 -39.29 -118.96
C SER A 250 -38.70 -37.94 -118.59
N ILE A 251 -39.06 -37.07 -119.55
CA ILE A 251 -39.62 -35.74 -119.24
C ILE A 251 -41.00 -35.85 -118.57
N ASP A 252 -41.90 -36.71 -119.05
CA ASP A 252 -43.24 -36.87 -118.47
C ASP A 252 -43.21 -37.62 -117.12
N ASN A 253 -42.32 -38.60 -116.97
CA ASN A 253 -42.11 -39.28 -115.68
C ASN A 253 -41.42 -38.39 -114.66
N PHE A 254 -40.47 -37.54 -115.09
CA PHE A 254 -39.80 -36.59 -114.21
C PHE A 254 -40.75 -35.48 -113.76
N ALA A 255 -41.57 -34.91 -114.66
CA ALA A 255 -42.56 -33.91 -114.29
C ALA A 255 -43.59 -34.45 -113.28
N ASN A 256 -44.09 -35.68 -113.46
CA ASN A 256 -45.01 -36.31 -112.52
C ASN A 256 -44.33 -36.68 -111.19
N SER A 257 -43.12 -37.24 -111.21
CA SER A 257 -42.39 -37.59 -109.98
C SER A 257 -42.03 -36.36 -109.16
N PHE A 258 -41.55 -35.29 -109.80
CA PHE A 258 -41.24 -34.02 -109.13
C PHE A 258 -42.51 -33.36 -108.57
N TYR A 259 -43.63 -33.44 -109.30
CA TYR A 259 -44.91 -32.95 -108.80
C TYR A 259 -45.35 -33.70 -107.53
N TYR A 260 -45.24 -35.04 -107.49
CA TYR A 260 -45.57 -35.83 -106.30
C TYR A 260 -44.63 -35.56 -105.12
N ILE A 261 -43.31 -35.48 -105.36
CA ILE A 261 -42.33 -35.15 -104.31
C ILE A 261 -42.59 -33.75 -103.76
N TYR A 262 -42.84 -32.77 -104.64
CA TYR A 262 -43.13 -31.40 -104.24
C TYR A 262 -44.47 -31.28 -103.48
N GLN A 263 -45.46 -32.11 -103.83
CA GLN A 263 -46.74 -32.16 -103.13
C GLN A 263 -46.61 -32.80 -101.74
N GLU A 264 -45.81 -33.87 -101.61
CA GLU A 264 -45.56 -34.55 -100.34
C GLU A 264 -44.68 -33.69 -99.39
N GLU A 265 -43.62 -33.07 -99.91
CA GLU A 265 -42.79 -32.12 -99.15
C GLU A 265 -43.60 -30.90 -98.70
N ASN A 266 -44.44 -30.31 -99.57
CA ASN A 266 -45.31 -29.20 -99.16
C ASN A 266 -46.34 -29.63 -98.11
N ALA A 267 -46.91 -30.84 -98.22
CA ALA A 267 -47.83 -31.34 -97.20
C ALA A 267 -47.13 -31.55 -95.85
N SER A 268 -45.88 -32.04 -95.87
CA SER A 268 -45.05 -32.18 -94.67
C SER A 268 -44.68 -30.83 -94.06
N LEU A 269 -44.22 -29.87 -94.87
CA LEU A 269 -43.90 -28.51 -94.44
C LEU A 269 -45.14 -27.81 -93.86
N THR A 270 -46.30 -27.99 -94.48
CA THR A 270 -47.56 -27.41 -94.01
C THR A 270 -47.94 -27.96 -92.64
N LYS A 271 -47.75 -29.27 -92.40
CA LYS A 271 -47.96 -29.87 -91.07
C LYS A 271 -46.98 -29.33 -90.04
N GLU A 272 -45.71 -29.16 -90.39
CA GLU A 272 -44.68 -28.64 -89.49
C GLU A 272 -44.92 -27.17 -89.13
N ILE A 273 -45.29 -26.34 -90.12
CA ILE A 273 -45.71 -24.95 -89.89
C ILE A 273 -46.93 -24.90 -88.99
N GLN A 274 -47.93 -25.76 -89.21
CA GLN A 274 -49.11 -25.82 -88.35
C GLN A 274 -48.75 -26.21 -86.91
N THR A 275 -47.86 -27.17 -86.71
CA THR A 275 -47.41 -27.55 -85.35
C THR A 275 -46.61 -26.43 -84.68
N LEU A 276 -45.84 -25.65 -85.44
CA LEU A 276 -45.15 -24.47 -84.92
C LEU A 276 -46.13 -23.36 -84.53
N ILE A 277 -47.19 -23.13 -85.33
CA ILE A 277 -48.26 -22.19 -85.01
C ILE A 277 -48.99 -22.61 -83.72
N ASP A 278 -49.33 -23.89 -83.58
CA ASP A 278 -50.01 -24.42 -82.39
C ASP A 278 -49.11 -24.26 -81.14
N LYS A 279 -47.82 -24.57 -81.26
CA LYS A 279 -46.84 -24.37 -80.18
C LYS A 279 -46.69 -22.90 -79.79
N ASN A 280 -46.62 -21.99 -80.77
CA ASN A 280 -46.49 -20.57 -80.50
C ASN A 280 -47.75 -20.00 -79.82
N THR A 281 -48.92 -20.51 -80.20
CA THR A 281 -50.20 -20.15 -79.57
C THR A 281 -50.26 -20.66 -78.12
N SER A 282 -49.79 -21.88 -77.86
CA SER A 282 -49.68 -22.43 -76.51
C SER A 282 -48.70 -21.64 -75.63
N LEU A 283 -47.52 -21.30 -76.15
CA LEU A 283 -46.55 -20.43 -75.45
C LEU A 283 -47.13 -19.03 -75.17
N SER A 284 -47.91 -18.47 -76.09
CA SER A 284 -48.58 -17.19 -75.85
C SER A 284 -49.61 -17.28 -74.72
N SER A 285 -50.35 -18.39 -74.62
CA SER A 285 -51.29 -18.62 -73.52
C SER A 285 -50.60 -18.81 -72.17
N GLU A 286 -49.45 -19.49 -72.14
CA GLU A 286 -48.63 -19.66 -70.93
C GLU A 286 -48.02 -18.33 -70.47
N LYS A 287 -47.57 -17.49 -71.41
CA LYS A 287 -47.05 -16.15 -71.11
C LYS A 287 -48.13 -15.25 -70.50
N GLU A 288 -49.36 -15.31 -70.99
CA GLU A 288 -50.51 -14.61 -70.39
C GLU A 288 -50.77 -15.13 -68.96
N ALA A 289 -50.78 -16.44 -68.74
CA ALA A 289 -50.96 -17.02 -67.40
C ALA A 289 -49.89 -16.55 -66.39
N LEU A 290 -48.61 -16.55 -66.79
CA LEU A 290 -47.51 -16.04 -65.97
C LEU A 290 -47.62 -14.55 -65.66
N LYS A 291 -48.15 -13.77 -66.62
CA LYS A 291 -48.41 -12.33 -66.41
C LYS A 291 -49.48 -12.13 -65.34
N THR A 292 -50.54 -12.93 -65.35
CA THR A 292 -51.61 -12.87 -64.34
C THR A 292 -51.09 -13.27 -62.95
N ASP A 293 -50.32 -14.36 -62.86
CA ASP A 293 -49.70 -14.83 -61.60
C ASP A 293 -48.74 -13.78 -61.01
N ASN A 294 -47.93 -13.11 -61.85
CA ASN A 294 -47.08 -12.01 -61.40
C ASN A 294 -47.87 -10.81 -60.89
N LEU A 295 -49.02 -10.51 -61.50
CA LEU A 295 -49.89 -9.40 -61.08
C LEU A 295 -50.54 -9.69 -59.71
N GLU A 296 -50.92 -10.95 -59.47
CA GLU A 296 -51.43 -11.43 -58.19
C GLU A 296 -50.33 -11.37 -57.10
N LYS A 297 -49.13 -11.88 -57.38
CA LYS A 297 -47.98 -11.78 -56.46
C LYS A 297 -47.62 -10.34 -56.11
N THR A 298 -47.63 -9.45 -57.11
CA THR A 298 -47.37 -8.01 -56.89
C THR A 298 -48.45 -7.38 -56.00
N SER A 299 -49.70 -7.79 -56.17
CA SER A 299 -50.81 -7.33 -55.31
C SER A 299 -50.64 -7.84 -53.88
N ARG A 300 -50.24 -9.10 -53.70
CA ARG A 300 -49.96 -9.68 -52.38
C ARG A 300 -48.78 -9.03 -51.67
N ILE A 301 -47.73 -8.65 -52.40
CA ILE A 301 -46.60 -7.89 -51.85
C ILE A 301 -47.10 -6.55 -51.29
N LYS A 302 -47.93 -5.82 -52.04
CA LYS A 302 -48.50 -4.55 -51.56
C LYS A 302 -49.33 -4.71 -50.30
N GLU A 303 -50.12 -5.78 -50.20
CA GLU A 303 -50.87 -6.09 -48.98
C GLU A 303 -49.93 -6.34 -47.78
N LEU A 304 -48.88 -7.12 -47.97
CA LEU A 304 -47.89 -7.39 -46.92
C LEU A 304 -47.12 -6.12 -46.52
N GLU A 305 -46.79 -5.25 -47.47
CA GLU A 305 -46.18 -3.94 -47.18
C GLU A 305 -47.10 -3.07 -46.33
N THR A 306 -48.41 -3.04 -46.63
CA THR A 306 -49.39 -2.34 -45.79
C THR A 306 -49.52 -2.96 -44.39
N GLU A 307 -49.47 -4.29 -44.29
CA GLU A 307 -49.55 -5.01 -43.01
C GLU A 307 -48.30 -4.74 -42.14
N ILE A 308 -47.10 -4.78 -42.72
CA ILE A 308 -45.84 -4.39 -42.07
C ILE A 308 -45.90 -2.93 -41.62
N SER A 309 -46.44 -2.03 -42.44
CA SER A 309 -46.60 -0.61 -42.07
C SER A 309 -47.54 -0.44 -40.88
N MET A 310 -48.62 -1.21 -40.79
CA MET A 310 -49.49 -1.21 -39.61
C MET A 310 -48.77 -1.72 -38.36
N TYR A 311 -48.06 -2.84 -38.45
CA TYR A 311 -47.32 -3.38 -37.31
C TYR A 311 -46.19 -2.47 -36.84
N THR A 312 -45.49 -1.82 -37.77
CA THR A 312 -44.48 -0.80 -37.44
C THR A 312 -45.11 0.39 -36.71
N SER A 313 -46.31 0.79 -37.11
CA SER A 313 -47.08 1.85 -36.43
C SER A 313 -47.53 1.41 -35.03
N GLN A 314 -47.89 0.14 -34.81
CA GLN A 314 -48.24 -0.39 -33.49
C GLN A 314 -47.03 -0.49 -32.55
N ILE A 315 -45.86 -0.88 -33.05
CA ILE A 315 -44.61 -0.89 -32.25
C ILE A 315 -44.24 0.52 -31.77
N SER A 316 -44.58 1.56 -32.54
CA SER A 316 -44.36 2.96 -32.14
C SER A 316 -45.33 3.46 -31.06
N PHE A 317 -46.45 2.78 -30.82
CA PHE A 317 -47.46 3.17 -29.83
C PHE A 317 -47.21 2.54 -28.44
N ASP A 318 -46.61 1.34 -28.39
CA ASP A 318 -46.29 0.64 -27.13
C ASP A 318 -44.94 1.04 -26.49
N GLN A 319 -44.15 1.89 -27.15
CA GLN A 319 -42.92 2.48 -26.58
C GLN A 319 -43.15 3.90 -26.03
N GLN A 320 -44.03 4.03 -25.03
CA GLN A 320 -44.00 5.16 -24.10
C GLN A 320 -43.33 4.77 -22.78
N ILE A 321 -41.99 4.61 -22.74
CA ILE A 321 -41.23 4.81 -21.49
C ILE A 321 -39.86 5.43 -21.79
N ASN A 322 -39.73 6.67 -21.30
CA ASN A 322 -38.56 7.47 -20.95
C ASN A 322 -37.69 8.14 -22.04
N PRO A 323 -37.70 9.50 -22.08
CA PRO A 323 -36.82 10.29 -22.92
C PRO A 323 -35.48 10.49 -22.23
N ILE A 324 -34.37 10.45 -22.97
CA ILE A 324 -33.20 11.33 -22.85
C ILE A 324 -32.13 10.83 -23.85
N ASN A 325 -31.66 11.77 -24.67
CA ASN A 325 -30.45 11.70 -25.51
C ASN A 325 -30.45 10.83 -26.77
N SER A 326 -30.93 11.41 -27.87
CA SER A 326 -30.15 11.58 -29.12
C SER A 326 -31.03 12.33 -30.12
N SER A 327 -30.92 13.65 -30.18
CA SER A 327 -30.07 14.34 -31.16
C SER A 327 -30.41 13.96 -32.62
N LYS A 328 -31.43 14.65 -33.13
CA LYS A 328 -31.37 15.41 -34.39
C LYS A 328 -30.81 14.63 -35.60
N ILE A 329 -31.69 13.88 -36.28
CA ILE A 329 -31.55 13.64 -37.72
C ILE A 329 -32.70 14.39 -38.39
N ILE A 330 -32.34 15.54 -38.96
CA ILE A 330 -33.17 16.31 -39.89
C ILE A 330 -33.20 15.51 -41.19
N ILE A 331 -34.36 15.04 -41.60
CA ILE A 331 -34.63 14.66 -42.99
C ILE A 331 -35.35 15.86 -43.60
N GLU A 332 -34.57 16.82 -44.07
CA GLU A 332 -34.98 17.80 -45.07
C GLU A 332 -34.31 17.41 -46.38
N SER A 333 -35.11 16.94 -47.33
CA SER A 333 -34.97 17.23 -48.76
C SER A 333 -35.97 16.40 -49.55
N SER A 334 -37.23 16.81 -49.48
CA SER A 334 -38.07 16.81 -50.67
C SER A 334 -37.72 18.06 -51.47
N GLU A 335 -37.29 17.87 -52.72
CA GLU A 335 -37.69 18.61 -53.92
C GLU A 335 -36.58 18.72 -54.97
N ASN A 336 -37.00 18.45 -56.20
CA ASN A 336 -36.40 18.78 -57.49
C ASN A 336 -35.28 17.86 -57.99
N LEU A 337 -35.62 17.01 -58.96
CA LEU A 337 -35.24 17.24 -60.35
C LEU A 337 -35.89 16.21 -61.28
N GLU A 338 -36.72 16.73 -62.19
CA GLU A 338 -37.05 16.10 -63.46
C GLU A 338 -35.76 15.71 -64.18
N ILE A 339 -35.68 14.47 -64.66
CA ILE A 339 -34.60 14.00 -65.51
C ILE A 339 -35.15 13.96 -66.94
N GLU A 340 -34.94 15.06 -67.66
CA GLU A 340 -34.78 15.03 -69.11
C GLU A 340 -33.30 15.31 -69.46
N SER A 341 -32.86 14.71 -70.56
CA SER A 341 -31.59 14.89 -71.28
C SER A 341 -30.35 14.13 -70.80
N GLU A 342 -30.15 12.99 -71.47
CA GLU A 342 -28.92 12.62 -72.21
C GLU A 342 -27.66 13.50 -72.04
N ILE A 343 -26.54 12.80 -71.72
CA ILE A 343 -25.12 13.01 -72.15
C ILE A 343 -24.10 13.06 -70.98
N ASN A 344 -23.23 12.04 -70.98
CA ASN A 344 -21.92 11.88 -70.31
C ASN A 344 -21.83 11.69 -68.77
N PRO A 345 -21.85 10.43 -68.27
CA PRO A 345 -21.72 10.13 -66.83
C PRO A 345 -20.28 9.96 -66.31
N ILE A 346 -19.25 9.95 -67.15
CA ILE A 346 -17.91 9.48 -66.75
C ILE A 346 -17.02 10.59 -66.16
N ASN A 347 -17.24 11.87 -66.51
CA ASN A 347 -16.34 12.95 -66.06
C ASN A 347 -16.74 13.64 -64.74
N LEU A 348 -18.02 13.59 -64.32
CA LEU A 348 -18.46 14.24 -63.07
C LEU A 348 -18.20 13.37 -61.83
N THR A 349 -18.33 12.05 -61.95
CA THR A 349 -18.07 11.09 -60.87
C THR A 349 -16.58 11.01 -60.52
N GLN A 350 -15.69 11.17 -61.50
CA GLN A 350 -14.24 11.14 -61.28
C GLN A 350 -13.73 12.32 -60.42
N ASN A 351 -14.28 13.52 -60.60
CA ASN A 351 -13.88 14.71 -59.83
C ASN A 351 -14.38 14.68 -58.38
N LEU A 352 -15.63 14.23 -58.16
CA LEU A 352 -16.18 14.04 -56.81
C LEU A 352 -15.43 12.96 -56.02
N ILE A 353 -15.06 11.87 -56.68
CA ILE A 353 -14.24 10.81 -56.07
C ILE A 353 -12.85 11.34 -55.72
N ASN A 354 -12.21 12.12 -56.60
CA ASN A 354 -10.88 12.69 -56.35
C ASN A 354 -10.86 13.73 -55.22
N GLU A 355 -11.90 14.56 -55.07
CA GLU A 355 -12.02 15.48 -53.92
C GLU A 355 -12.25 14.74 -52.60
N THR A 356 -13.06 13.66 -52.64
CA THR A 356 -13.31 12.81 -51.46
C THR A 356 -12.04 12.07 -51.04
N ILE A 357 -11.24 11.58 -52.01
CA ILE A 357 -9.94 10.97 -51.75
C ILE A 357 -8.97 11.99 -51.15
N LYS A 358 -8.87 13.21 -51.69
CA LYS A 358 -8.00 14.26 -51.13
C LYS A 358 -8.37 14.67 -49.70
N THR A 359 -9.66 14.73 -49.39
CA THR A 359 -10.12 15.03 -48.02
C THR A 359 -9.86 13.88 -47.06
N GLN A 360 -10.02 12.62 -47.52
CA GLN A 360 -9.64 11.45 -46.74
C GLN A 360 -8.11 11.36 -46.52
N GLU A 361 -7.29 11.63 -47.52
CA GLU A 361 -5.82 11.67 -47.41
C GLU A 361 -5.36 12.72 -46.40
N LYS A 362 -5.98 13.91 -46.42
CA LYS A 362 -5.71 14.95 -45.42
C LYS A 362 -6.09 14.50 -44.01
N THR A 363 -7.25 13.87 -43.86
CA THR A 363 -7.72 13.36 -42.56
C THR A 363 -6.82 12.24 -42.03
N ILE A 364 -6.36 11.36 -42.91
CA ILE A 364 -5.40 10.30 -42.59
C ILE A 364 -4.06 10.90 -42.16
N SER A 365 -3.56 11.92 -42.88
CA SER A 365 -2.33 12.63 -42.52
C SER A 365 -2.44 13.31 -41.16
N ASP A 366 -3.58 13.95 -40.85
CA ASP A 366 -3.81 14.60 -39.56
C ASP A 366 -3.89 13.58 -38.41
N LEU A 367 -4.52 12.42 -38.65
CA LEU A 367 -4.56 11.32 -37.69
C LEU A 367 -3.18 10.70 -37.47
N GLN A 368 -2.39 10.50 -38.53
CA GLN A 368 -1.01 10.01 -38.42
C GLN A 368 -0.13 10.95 -37.59
N ASN A 369 -0.25 12.26 -37.79
CA ASN A 369 0.46 13.25 -36.98
C ASN A 369 0.03 13.20 -35.51
N LYS A 370 -1.26 12.98 -35.23
CA LYS A 370 -1.78 12.86 -33.87
C LYS A 370 -1.33 11.58 -33.17
N VAL A 371 -1.28 10.45 -33.89
CA VAL A 371 -0.70 9.20 -33.39
C VAL A 371 0.77 9.40 -33.03
N LYS A 372 1.53 10.06 -33.89
CA LYS A 372 2.96 10.34 -33.64
C LYS A 372 3.18 11.22 -32.40
N GLN A 373 2.34 12.24 -32.19
CA GLN A 373 2.38 13.05 -30.96
C GLN A 373 2.08 12.22 -29.70
N LEU A 374 1.06 11.35 -29.75
CA LEU A 374 0.71 10.48 -28.63
C LEU A 374 1.79 9.44 -28.34
N GLU A 375 2.49 8.94 -29.36
CA GLU A 375 3.65 8.06 -29.19
C GLU A 375 4.84 8.76 -28.52
N GLU A 376 5.11 10.03 -28.88
CA GLU A 376 6.12 10.86 -28.23
C GLU A 376 5.76 11.16 -26.77
N GLU A 377 4.50 11.49 -26.48
CA GLU A 377 4.01 11.68 -25.10
C GLU A 377 4.09 10.40 -24.27
N ASN A 378 3.68 9.26 -24.83
CA ASN A 378 3.82 7.95 -24.17
C ASN A 378 5.29 7.63 -23.88
N SER A 379 6.20 7.90 -24.82
CA SER A 379 7.63 7.68 -24.63
C SER A 379 8.19 8.56 -23.50
N LYS A 380 7.73 9.81 -23.42
CA LYS A 380 8.09 10.74 -22.36
C LYS A 380 7.59 10.26 -20.99
N ILE A 381 6.31 9.89 -20.89
CA ILE A 381 5.71 9.34 -19.66
C ILE A 381 6.43 8.07 -19.22
N LEU A 382 6.78 7.18 -20.15
CA LEU A 382 7.53 5.95 -19.84
C LEU A 382 8.91 6.26 -19.24
N SER A 383 9.58 7.30 -19.77
CA SER A 383 10.88 7.75 -19.26
C SER A 383 10.78 8.33 -17.84
N GLU A 384 9.73 9.11 -17.57
CA GLU A 384 9.45 9.69 -16.25
C GLU A 384 9.11 8.60 -15.22
N LEU A 385 8.27 7.63 -15.60
CA LEU A 385 7.96 6.46 -14.78
C LEU A 385 9.21 5.66 -14.41
N ASN A 386 10.11 5.45 -15.38
CA ASN A 386 11.36 4.76 -15.12
C ASN A 386 12.25 5.56 -14.16
N GLN A 387 12.37 6.88 -14.31
CA GLN A 387 13.12 7.73 -13.37
C GLN A 387 12.54 7.69 -11.95
N ILE A 388 11.21 7.73 -11.80
CA ILE A 388 10.53 7.60 -10.50
C ILE A 388 10.83 6.22 -9.91
N LYS A 389 10.69 5.15 -10.70
CA LYS A 389 10.99 3.78 -10.26
C LYS A 389 12.43 3.64 -9.78
N TYR A 390 13.41 4.23 -10.47
CA TYR A 390 14.80 4.21 -10.03
C TYR A 390 15.04 5.01 -8.73
N LYS A 391 14.42 6.19 -8.57
CA LYS A 391 14.48 6.96 -7.32
C LYS A 391 13.86 6.21 -6.15
N THR A 392 12.67 5.64 -6.34
CA THR A 392 11.98 4.84 -5.31
C THR A 392 12.76 3.58 -4.95
N ILE A 393 13.41 2.91 -5.91
CA ILE A 393 14.29 1.76 -5.62
C ILE A 393 15.53 2.19 -4.81
N GLN A 394 16.11 3.36 -5.09
CA GLN A 394 17.24 3.90 -4.33
C GLN A 394 16.83 4.30 -2.90
N GLU A 395 15.66 4.94 -2.74
CA GLU A 395 15.09 5.31 -1.44
C GLU A 395 14.73 4.07 -0.60
N ILE A 396 14.07 3.07 -1.20
CA ILE A 396 13.74 1.80 -0.52
C ILE A 396 15.00 1.01 -0.14
N LYS A 397 16.07 1.08 -0.94
CA LYS A 397 17.36 0.47 -0.59
C LYS A 397 18.09 1.20 0.56
N LEU A 398 17.85 2.50 0.73
CA LEU A 398 18.40 3.29 1.84
C LEU A 398 17.57 3.13 3.14
N GLU A 399 16.24 2.98 3.04
CA GLU A 399 15.38 2.75 4.21
C GLU A 399 15.43 1.31 4.76
N ARG A 400 15.81 0.31 3.94
CA ARG A 400 15.84 -1.11 4.36
C ARG A 400 17.12 -1.58 5.07
N ILE A 401 18.08 -0.72 5.41
CA ILE A 401 19.27 -1.13 6.18
C ILE A 401 19.48 -0.23 7.41
N LYS A 402 18.69 -0.50 8.44
CA LYS A 402 19.23 -0.69 9.80
C LYS A 402 18.87 -2.09 10.27
N VAL A 403 19.27 -3.10 9.51
CA VAL A 403 19.42 -4.44 10.08
C VAL A 403 20.68 -4.36 10.94
N ASP A 404 20.55 -4.62 12.24
CA ASP A 404 21.71 -4.57 13.13
C ASP A 404 22.78 -5.55 12.62
N GLU A 405 24.05 -5.14 12.62
CA GLU A 405 25.17 -5.97 12.15
C GLU A 405 25.17 -7.37 12.78
N ILE A 406 24.70 -7.47 14.02
CA ILE A 406 24.54 -8.74 14.76
C ILE A 406 23.48 -9.64 14.12
N ASP A 407 22.33 -9.08 13.72
CA ASP A 407 21.26 -9.84 13.07
C ASP A 407 21.74 -10.38 11.72
N LEU A 408 22.45 -9.56 10.95
CA LEU A 408 22.95 -9.94 9.64
C LEU A 408 23.97 -11.07 9.75
N GLN A 409 24.92 -10.97 10.69
CA GLN A 409 25.90 -12.02 10.92
C GLN A 409 25.28 -13.29 11.50
N LEU A 410 24.28 -13.17 12.39
CA LEU A 410 23.57 -14.32 12.95
C LEU A 410 22.78 -15.07 11.88
N GLN A 411 22.05 -14.34 11.02
CA GLN A 411 21.31 -14.93 9.92
C GLN A 411 22.25 -15.59 8.91
N LYS A 412 23.36 -14.93 8.56
CA LYS A 412 24.40 -15.50 7.71
C LYS A 412 24.96 -16.79 8.31
N PHE A 413 25.27 -16.81 9.60
CA PHE A 413 25.76 -18.00 10.30
C PHE A 413 24.76 -19.16 10.24
N CYS A 414 23.47 -18.92 10.51
CA CYS A 414 22.43 -19.93 10.42
C CYS A 414 22.27 -20.48 9.00
N CYS A 415 22.30 -19.61 7.98
CA CYS A 415 22.24 -20.00 6.57
C CYS A 415 23.45 -20.84 6.15
N ASP A 416 24.66 -20.40 6.51
CA ASP A 416 25.93 -21.08 6.16
C ASP A 416 25.99 -22.50 6.76
N HIS A 417 25.35 -22.72 7.91
CA HIS A 417 25.31 -24.01 8.61
C HIS A 417 23.99 -24.77 8.46
N MET A 418 23.07 -24.32 7.58
CA MET A 418 21.77 -24.93 7.31
C MET A 418 20.93 -25.17 8.58
N ILE A 419 20.99 -24.23 9.53
CA ILE A 419 20.22 -24.28 10.78
C ILE A 419 18.92 -23.51 10.55
N GLU A 420 17.78 -24.19 10.70
CA GLU A 420 16.48 -23.53 10.72
C GLU A 420 16.45 -22.53 11.89
N ASN A 421 16.29 -21.24 11.58
CA ASN A 421 16.61 -20.15 12.50
C ASN A 421 15.95 -20.33 13.88
N PRO A 422 16.70 -20.75 14.91
CA PRO A 422 16.13 -21.13 16.20
C PRO A 422 16.05 -19.93 17.16
N PHE A 423 16.46 -18.75 16.71
CA PHE A 423 16.58 -17.54 17.52
C PHE A 423 15.40 -16.60 17.25
N ALA A 424 14.58 -16.36 18.28
CA ALA A 424 13.57 -15.30 18.23
C ALA A 424 14.16 -14.00 18.80
N LYS A 425 14.30 -12.96 17.97
CA LYS A 425 14.80 -11.64 18.40
C LYS A 425 13.84 -11.05 19.43
N MET A 426 14.37 -10.68 20.60
CA MET A 426 13.62 -9.94 21.63
C MET A 426 14.00 -8.46 21.62
N LEU A 427 15.30 -8.18 21.66
CA LEU A 427 15.90 -6.83 21.60
C LEU A 427 17.22 -6.91 20.83
N ASN A 428 17.84 -5.75 20.55
CA ASN A 428 19.13 -5.72 19.86
C ASN A 428 20.20 -6.46 20.67
N GLY A 429 20.79 -7.49 20.07
CA GLY A 429 21.74 -8.38 20.74
C GLY A 429 21.11 -9.36 21.74
N ILE A 430 19.79 -9.42 21.90
CA ILE A 430 19.12 -10.32 22.86
C ILE A 430 18.11 -11.19 22.12
N TYR A 431 18.30 -12.49 22.22
CA TYR A 431 17.52 -13.49 21.51
C TYR A 431 16.99 -14.54 22.48
N MET A 432 15.91 -15.21 22.08
CA MET A 432 15.38 -16.36 22.77
C MET A 432 15.72 -17.62 21.98
N TYR A 433 16.33 -18.59 22.67
CA TYR A 433 16.73 -19.89 22.11
C TYR A 433 16.26 -21.00 23.07
N ASN A 434 15.45 -21.93 22.59
CA ASN A 434 14.87 -23.03 23.39
C ASN A 434 14.30 -22.56 24.75
N SER A 435 13.51 -21.49 24.72
CA SER A 435 12.89 -20.85 25.90
C SER A 435 13.86 -20.23 26.92
N LYS A 436 15.14 -20.04 26.56
CA LYS A 436 16.12 -19.30 27.37
C LYS A 436 16.53 -18.01 26.68
N GLN A 437 16.65 -16.95 27.46
CA GLN A 437 17.18 -15.68 27.00
C GLN A 437 18.71 -15.77 26.88
N ILE A 438 19.22 -15.39 25.72
CA ILE A 438 20.65 -15.33 25.43
C ILE A 438 21.01 -13.95 24.88
N ASN A 439 22.21 -13.49 25.20
CA ASN A 439 22.74 -12.24 24.67
C ASN A 439 23.84 -12.56 23.66
N ILE A 440 23.66 -12.15 22.40
CA ILE A 440 24.60 -12.36 21.31
C ILE A 440 25.30 -11.04 21.04
N VAL A 441 26.62 -11.05 21.12
CA VAL A 441 27.47 -9.88 20.86
C VAL A 441 28.50 -10.20 19.79
N LEU A 442 28.84 -9.18 19.00
CA LEU A 442 29.94 -9.25 18.06
C LEU A 442 31.27 -8.95 18.77
N ARG A 443 32.22 -9.88 18.71
CA ARG A 443 33.61 -9.65 19.17
C ARG A 443 34.57 -10.16 18.10
N ASN A 444 35.47 -9.30 17.61
CA ASN A 444 36.46 -9.64 16.59
C ASN A 444 35.86 -10.33 15.34
N ASN A 445 34.71 -9.83 14.85
CA ASN A 445 33.95 -10.43 13.74
C ASN A 445 33.47 -11.88 13.97
N SER A 446 33.41 -12.32 15.22
CA SER A 446 32.80 -13.60 15.61
C SER A 446 31.62 -13.36 16.54
N LEU A 447 30.58 -14.19 16.36
CA LEU A 447 29.38 -14.16 17.20
C LEU A 447 29.65 -14.89 18.51
N VAL A 448 29.43 -14.21 19.63
CA VAL A 448 29.62 -14.77 20.97
C VAL A 448 28.30 -14.77 21.72
N CYS A 449 27.87 -15.93 22.17
CA CYS A 449 26.68 -16.13 22.99
C CYS A 449 27.05 -16.02 24.48
N LYS A 450 26.31 -15.17 25.20
CA LYS A 450 26.37 -15.04 26.66
C LYS A 450 25.06 -15.54 27.25
N TYR A 451 25.18 -16.49 28.17
CA TYR A 451 24.05 -17.01 28.95
C TYR A 451 24.49 -17.16 30.41
N GLY A 452 23.90 -16.36 31.30
CA GLY A 452 24.38 -16.23 32.68
C GLY A 452 25.81 -15.67 32.74
N VAL A 453 26.72 -16.42 33.39
CA VAL A 453 28.14 -16.04 33.56
C VAL A 453 29.05 -16.58 32.43
N VAL A 454 28.52 -17.48 31.60
CA VAL A 454 29.30 -18.16 30.56
C VAL A 454 29.24 -17.39 29.24
N SER A 455 30.38 -17.28 28.56
CA SER A 455 30.53 -16.65 27.25
C SER A 455 31.23 -17.62 26.31
N THR A 456 30.52 -18.12 25.30
CA THR A 456 31.05 -19.08 24.30
C THR A 456 30.81 -18.59 22.88
N PRO A 457 31.67 -18.93 21.91
CA PRO A 457 31.37 -18.74 20.49
C PRO A 457 30.05 -19.42 20.08
N ILE A 458 29.37 -18.88 19.08
CA ILE A 458 28.08 -19.42 18.63
C ILE A 458 28.19 -20.84 18.08
N GLU A 459 29.34 -21.16 17.48
CA GLU A 459 29.70 -22.48 16.96
C GLU A 459 29.67 -23.53 18.07
N GLU A 460 30.29 -23.20 19.21
CA GLU A 460 30.33 -24.07 20.39
C GLU A 460 28.95 -24.14 21.06
N PHE A 461 28.23 -23.02 21.12
CA PHE A 461 26.91 -22.95 21.73
C PHE A 461 25.88 -23.82 20.98
N LEU A 462 25.89 -23.79 19.65
CA LEU A 462 25.00 -24.58 18.80
C LEU A 462 25.56 -25.98 18.46
N HIS A 463 26.75 -26.32 18.96
CA HIS A 463 27.41 -27.61 18.72
C HIS A 463 27.66 -27.89 17.22
N VAL A 464 27.88 -26.84 16.45
CA VAL A 464 28.06 -26.92 15.00
C VAL A 464 29.53 -27.22 14.72
N GLY A 465 29.81 -28.42 14.20
CA GLY A 465 31.16 -28.85 13.85
C GLY A 465 31.91 -29.65 14.93
N THR A 466 31.34 -29.88 16.12
CA THR A 466 31.94 -30.77 17.11
C THR A 466 31.54 -32.21 16.87
N LYS A 467 32.38 -32.93 16.12
CA LYS A 467 32.43 -34.41 16.22
C LYS A 467 32.57 -34.76 17.70
N SER A 468 31.57 -35.48 18.20
CA SER A 468 31.49 -35.99 19.56
C SER A 468 32.82 -36.54 20.07
N LYS A 469 33.49 -35.78 20.93
CA LYS A 469 34.32 -36.38 21.98
C LYS A 469 33.52 -36.29 23.27
N LYS A 470 32.82 -37.38 23.59
CA LYS A 470 32.46 -37.70 24.99
C LYS A 470 33.71 -37.54 25.85
N PRO A 471 33.69 -36.85 26.98
CA PRO A 471 34.51 -37.24 28.11
C PRO A 471 33.77 -38.35 28.84
N LEU A 472 34.44 -39.49 28.97
CA LEU A 472 34.14 -40.51 29.96
C LEU A 472 34.11 -39.87 31.36
N ASN A 473 33.21 -40.38 32.20
CA ASN A 473 33.32 -40.29 33.65
C ASN A 473 34.73 -40.64 34.11
N THR A 474 35.35 -39.78 34.94
CA THR A 474 36.13 -40.22 36.10
C THR A 474 36.18 -39.13 37.16
N SER A 475 35.79 -39.55 38.35
CA SER A 475 35.94 -38.94 39.67
C SER A 475 37.39 -38.59 40.04
N ASN A 476 37.52 -37.54 40.85
CA ASN A 476 38.51 -37.30 41.91
C ASN A 476 40.02 -37.15 41.60
N SER A 477 40.53 -36.02 42.11
CA SER A 477 41.82 -35.82 42.79
C SER A 477 43.08 -35.42 41.97
N PRO A 478 43.98 -34.61 42.56
CA PRO A 478 44.82 -33.64 41.85
C PRO A 478 46.32 -34.01 41.79
N ASN A 479 47.09 -33.15 41.10
CA ASN A 479 48.52 -32.81 41.25
C ASN A 479 49.46 -33.02 40.04
N VAL A 480 50.12 -31.90 39.70
CA VAL A 480 51.56 -31.72 39.40
C VAL A 480 52.13 -32.25 38.08
N GLY A 481 52.83 -31.37 37.35
CA GLY A 481 54.03 -31.76 36.60
C GLY A 481 54.21 -31.15 35.21
N GLN A 482 54.92 -30.03 35.16
CA GLN A 482 55.98 -29.65 34.20
C GLN A 482 56.08 -30.34 32.82
N GLY A 483 56.33 -29.54 31.78
CA GLY A 483 57.25 -29.98 30.71
C GLY A 483 57.01 -29.45 29.29
N LYS A 484 57.73 -28.38 28.95
CA LYS A 484 58.26 -27.97 27.63
C LYS A 484 58.16 -28.99 26.47
N SER A 485 57.80 -28.53 25.28
CA SER A 485 58.74 -28.25 24.18
C SER A 485 58.07 -28.17 22.80
N ASP A 486 58.66 -27.31 21.97
CA ASP A 486 58.38 -27.07 20.56
C ASP A 486 58.36 -28.35 19.70
N LYS A 487 57.54 -28.35 18.64
CA LYS A 487 58.06 -28.46 17.26
C LYS A 487 56.99 -28.31 16.18
N ILE A 488 57.31 -27.39 15.29
CA ILE A 488 56.87 -27.22 13.90
C ILE A 488 56.97 -28.55 13.14
N GLY A 489 55.99 -28.81 12.27
CA GLY A 489 56.06 -29.92 11.33
C GLY A 489 54.82 -30.06 10.45
N LEU A 490 54.70 -29.21 9.43
CA LEU A 490 53.99 -29.54 8.19
C LEU A 490 54.61 -30.81 7.57
N PRO A 491 53.78 -31.66 6.94
CA PRO A 491 53.96 -31.85 5.51
C PRO A 491 52.62 -31.94 4.77
N THR A 492 52.40 -31.05 3.80
CA THR A 492 52.31 -31.31 2.36
C THR A 492 52.28 -32.79 1.93
N ALA A 493 51.14 -33.21 1.35
CA ALA A 493 51.05 -34.11 0.20
C ALA A 493 49.58 -34.30 -0.25
N SER A 494 49.23 -33.73 -1.42
CA SER A 494 48.30 -34.35 -2.39
C SER A 494 49.00 -35.60 -3.00
N PRO A 495 48.41 -36.54 -3.78
CA PRO A 495 47.29 -36.35 -4.73
C PRO A 495 46.34 -37.57 -4.94
N LYS A 496 45.26 -37.40 -5.71
CA LYS A 496 44.99 -38.14 -6.98
C LYS A 496 43.53 -38.08 -7.44
N THR A 497 43.41 -37.64 -8.68
CA THR A 497 42.30 -37.69 -9.62
C THR A 497 41.80 -39.11 -9.92
N ARG A 498 40.49 -39.26 -10.16
CA ARG A 498 39.99 -40.10 -11.25
C ARG A 498 38.60 -39.66 -11.73
N VAL A 499 38.60 -39.09 -12.93
CA VAL A 499 37.43 -38.89 -13.80
C VAL A 499 37.14 -40.21 -14.52
N LYS A 500 35.86 -40.56 -14.67
CA LYS A 500 35.39 -41.44 -15.74
C LYS A 500 34.14 -40.82 -16.38
N VAL A 501 34.30 -40.49 -17.66
CA VAL A 501 33.26 -40.17 -18.63
C VAL A 501 32.71 -41.47 -19.21
N GLY A 502 31.41 -41.52 -19.45
CA GLY A 502 30.77 -42.53 -20.30
C GLY A 502 29.65 -41.87 -21.09
N HIS A 503 29.88 -41.68 -22.39
CA HIS A 503 28.87 -41.37 -23.39
C HIS A 503 28.12 -42.65 -23.80
N GLY A 504 26.84 -42.50 -24.12
CA GLY A 504 26.03 -43.46 -24.84
C GLY A 504 24.78 -42.74 -25.34
N GLU A 505 24.74 -42.49 -26.64
CA GLU A 505 23.68 -41.80 -27.36
C GLU A 505 22.45 -42.68 -27.61
N ASN A 506 21.34 -41.98 -27.86
CA ASN A 506 20.30 -42.24 -28.87
C ASN A 506 18.91 -42.76 -28.48
N GLU A 507 17.97 -42.07 -29.12
CA GLU A 507 16.59 -42.41 -29.52
C GLU A 507 15.41 -41.98 -28.61
N ASN A 508 14.86 -40.81 -28.97
CA ASN A 508 13.52 -40.61 -29.54
C ASN A 508 12.29 -41.25 -28.86
N ILE A 509 11.28 -40.39 -28.58
CA ILE A 509 9.82 -40.57 -28.76
C ILE A 509 8.98 -40.06 -27.56
N VAL A 510 8.26 -38.97 -27.83
CA VAL A 510 6.91 -38.58 -27.37
C VAL A 510 6.72 -38.26 -25.88
N SER A 511 6.69 -36.97 -25.57
CA SER A 511 6.15 -36.43 -24.32
C SER A 511 4.66 -36.09 -24.48
N ASP A 512 3.79 -36.98 -23.99
CA ASP A 512 2.38 -36.71 -23.68
C ASP A 512 2.30 -35.97 -22.33
N GLU A 513 2.20 -34.63 -22.36
CA GLU A 513 1.92 -33.85 -21.16
C GLU A 513 0.41 -33.80 -20.89
N ARG A 514 -0.04 -34.61 -19.93
CA ARG A 514 -1.32 -34.39 -19.24
C ARG A 514 -1.18 -33.20 -18.27
N PRO A 515 -2.17 -32.29 -18.20
CA PRO A 515 -2.13 -31.21 -17.22
C PRO A 515 -2.39 -31.75 -15.81
N LYS A 516 -1.48 -31.44 -14.88
CA LYS A 516 -1.65 -31.69 -13.44
C LYS A 516 -2.77 -30.79 -12.91
N SER A 517 -3.77 -31.40 -12.29
CA SER A 517 -4.82 -30.71 -11.53
C SER A 517 -4.22 -30.02 -10.31
N TYR A 518 -4.49 -28.73 -10.16
CA TYR A 518 -4.19 -27.99 -8.94
C TYR A 518 -5.21 -28.37 -7.85
N VAL A 519 -4.68 -28.91 -6.75
CA VAL A 519 -5.43 -29.14 -5.51
C VAL A 519 -5.70 -27.79 -4.87
N LYS A 520 -6.98 -27.50 -4.57
CA LYS A 520 -7.42 -26.34 -3.80
C LYS A 520 -6.82 -26.37 -2.39
N GLU A 521 -5.78 -25.58 -2.14
CA GLU A 521 -5.38 -25.25 -0.78
C GLU A 521 -6.39 -24.28 -0.17
N LYS A 522 -6.95 -24.71 0.97
CA LYS A 522 -7.84 -23.92 1.83
C LYS A 522 -7.04 -22.80 2.48
N LEU A 523 -7.30 -21.57 2.07
CA LEU A 523 -6.88 -20.37 2.81
C LEU A 523 -7.62 -20.33 4.16
N PHE A 524 -6.92 -20.71 5.22
CA PHE A 524 -7.34 -20.41 6.60
C PHE A 524 -7.01 -18.95 6.90
N SER A 525 -8.05 -18.13 7.03
CA SER A 525 -7.99 -16.79 7.63
C SER A 525 -8.04 -16.92 9.16
N PRO A 526 -7.07 -16.38 9.93
CA PRO A 526 -7.21 -16.23 11.37
C PRO A 526 -7.66 -14.79 11.68
N VAL A 527 -8.92 -14.46 11.39
CA VAL A 527 -9.57 -13.27 11.97
C VAL A 527 -10.79 -13.74 12.76
N ARG A 528 -10.61 -13.89 14.08
CA ARG A 528 -11.62 -13.66 15.13
C ARG A 528 -11.09 -14.19 16.46
N LYS A 529 -10.76 -13.27 17.36
CA LYS A 529 -11.02 -13.34 18.81
C LYS A 529 -10.40 -12.09 19.44
N HIS A 530 -11.24 -11.15 19.84
CA HIS A 530 -11.16 -10.41 21.11
C HIS A 530 -12.21 -9.31 21.13
N TYR A 531 -13.42 -9.64 21.57
CA TYR A 531 -14.30 -8.70 22.26
C TYR A 531 -15.11 -9.45 23.31
N LYS A 532 -15.31 -8.77 24.44
CA LYS A 532 -16.13 -9.08 25.62
C LYS A 532 -15.55 -10.00 26.69
N ARG A 533 -14.95 -9.34 27.71
CA ARG A 533 -15.33 -9.52 29.12
C ARG A 533 -14.88 -8.29 29.92
N ILE A 534 -15.78 -7.33 30.09
CA ILE A 534 -15.87 -6.47 31.28
C ILE A 534 -17.36 -6.27 31.55
N HIS A 535 -17.87 -7.02 32.52
CA HIS A 535 -18.90 -6.63 33.47
C HIS A 535 -18.57 -7.34 34.78
#